data_AF-A0A668TLT7-F1
#
_entry.id   AF-A0A668TLT7-F1
#
_cell.length_a   1.000
_cell.length_b   1.000
_cell.length_c   1.000
_cell.angle_alpha   90.00
_cell.angle_beta   90.00
_cell.angle_gamma   90.00
#
_symmetry.space_group_name_H-M   'P 1'
#
loop_
_entity.id
_entity.type
_entity.pdbx_description
1 polymer ?
#
loop_
_entity_poly.entity_id
_entity_poly.type
_entity_poly.pdbx_seq_one_letter_code
_entity_poly.pdbx_strand_id
1 'polypeptide(L)'
;MVDYHAANNQSSVGGPQTYMEQENDWDRDLLLDPAWEKQQRKTFTAWCNSHLRKAGTQIENIEEDFRDGLKLMLLLEVISGERLPKPERGKMRVHKINNVNKALDFIASKGVKLVSIGAEEIVDGNAKMTLGMIWTIILRFAIQDISVEETSAKEGLLLWCQRKTAPYKNVNVQNFHISWKDGLAFNALIHRHRPDLIDYDSLRKDDPVTNLNNAFEVAEKHLDIPKMLDAEDIVNTARPDEKAIMTYVSSFYHAFSGAQKGTVTQREQFPQPRNKNETQTQK
;
A
#
# COMPACT_ATOMS: atom_id res chain seq x y z
N MET A 1 32.03 -55.22 32.78
CA MET A 1 30.89 -54.86 31.92
C MET A 1 30.81 -53.34 31.99
N VAL A 2 31.02 -52.71 30.84
CA VAL A 2 31.41 -51.32 30.52
C VAL A 2 30.83 -50.22 31.42
N ASP A 3 31.71 -49.34 31.92
CA ASP A 3 31.42 -48.04 32.54
C ASP A 3 30.79 -47.04 31.56
N TYR A 4 29.86 -46.20 32.04
CA TYR A 4 29.67 -44.84 31.49
C TYR A 4 29.24 -43.85 32.58
N HIS A 5 30.19 -43.01 32.98
CA HIS A 5 29.95 -41.66 33.52
C HIS A 5 29.75 -40.68 32.35
N ALA A 6 28.79 -39.76 32.47
CA ALA A 6 28.85 -38.34 32.07
C ALA A 6 27.45 -37.73 32.23
N ALA A 7 27.21 -36.78 33.16
CA ALA A 7 27.67 -35.39 33.15
C ALA A 7 26.91 -34.49 32.16
N ASN A 8 26.20 -33.57 32.80
CA ASN A 8 26.08 -32.15 32.48
C ASN A 8 25.12 -31.66 31.41
N ASN A 9 24.27 -30.79 31.94
CA ASN A 9 23.45 -29.77 31.32
C ASN A 9 24.34 -28.71 30.63
N GLN A 10 23.74 -28.01 29.66
CA GLN A 10 24.24 -26.84 28.91
C GLN A 10 25.11 -27.09 27.67
N SER A 11 24.47 -26.95 26.50
CA SER A 11 25.06 -26.35 25.32
C SER A 11 24.13 -25.26 24.79
N SER A 12 24.68 -24.05 24.71
CA SER A 12 24.04 -22.85 24.17
C SER A 12 24.21 -22.74 22.65
N VAL A 13 23.40 -21.85 22.07
CA VAL A 13 23.53 -21.19 20.75
C VAL A 13 22.87 -21.92 19.57
N GLY A 14 21.75 -21.35 19.12
CA GLY A 14 21.17 -21.58 17.79
C GLY A 14 20.26 -20.39 17.43
N GLY A 15 20.68 -19.58 16.46
CA GLY A 15 19.96 -18.38 15.99
C GLY A 15 18.68 -18.68 15.20
N PRO A 16 17.95 -17.64 14.75
CA PRO A 16 16.66 -17.80 14.08
C PRO A 16 16.86 -18.18 12.60
N GLN A 17 16.53 -19.41 12.25
CA GLN A 17 16.47 -19.86 10.85
C GLN A 17 15.30 -20.83 10.68
N THR A 18 14.09 -20.28 10.48
CA THR A 18 12.94 -21.08 10.02
C THR A 18 11.89 -20.18 9.35
N TYR A 19 12.26 -19.47 8.29
CA TYR A 19 11.30 -18.73 7.44
C TYR A 19 11.71 -18.78 5.96
N MET A 20 11.80 -19.98 5.37
CA MET A 20 11.87 -20.13 3.90
C MET A 20 11.23 -21.44 3.37
N GLU A 21 10.34 -22.10 4.12
CA GLU A 21 9.78 -23.40 3.68
C GLU A 21 8.24 -23.49 3.66
N GLN A 22 7.52 -22.36 3.56
CA GLN A 22 6.06 -22.35 3.38
C GLN A 22 5.58 -21.74 2.05
N GLU A 23 6.44 -21.63 1.04
CA GLU A 23 6.03 -21.15 -0.29
C GLU A 23 5.59 -22.27 -1.25
N ASN A 24 5.83 -23.55 -0.94
CA ASN A 24 5.71 -24.64 -1.93
C ASN A 24 4.37 -25.38 -2.01
N ASP A 25 3.35 -25.03 -1.21
CA ASP A 25 2.03 -25.67 -1.27
C ASP A 25 0.95 -24.82 -1.98
N TRP A 26 1.29 -23.58 -2.37
CA TRP A 26 0.36 -22.61 -2.97
C TRP A 26 0.37 -22.60 -4.51
N ASP A 27 1.39 -23.20 -5.15
CA ASP A 27 1.58 -23.15 -6.60
C ASP A 27 0.59 -24.02 -7.40
N ARG A 28 -0.16 -24.91 -6.75
CA ARG A 28 -1.05 -25.86 -7.46
C ARG A 28 -2.44 -25.29 -7.77
N ASP A 29 -2.90 -24.31 -7.00
CA ASP A 29 -4.21 -23.63 -7.19
C ASP A 29 -4.09 -22.31 -7.98
N LEU A 30 -2.86 -21.86 -8.25
CA LEU A 30 -2.51 -20.66 -9.03
C LEU A 30 -2.60 -20.86 -10.55
N LEU A 31 -3.02 -22.04 -11.01
CA LEU A 31 -2.85 -22.44 -12.40
C LEU A 31 -3.79 -21.74 -13.39
N LEU A 32 -4.94 -21.17 -13.00
CA LEU A 32 -5.91 -20.62 -13.97
C LEU A 32 -6.93 -19.61 -13.40
N ASP A 33 -6.62 -18.74 -12.44
CA ASP A 33 -7.57 -17.67 -12.08
C ASP A 33 -7.17 -16.29 -12.67
N PRO A 34 -7.63 -15.90 -13.87
CA PRO A 34 -7.41 -14.56 -14.41
C PRO A 34 -8.03 -13.45 -13.52
N ALA A 35 -8.83 -13.79 -12.49
CA ALA A 35 -9.44 -12.81 -11.62
C ALA A 35 -8.43 -12.03 -10.77
N TRP A 36 -7.37 -12.67 -10.26
CA TRP A 36 -6.36 -11.95 -9.47
C TRP A 36 -5.61 -10.94 -10.35
N GLU A 37 -5.30 -11.31 -11.59
CA GLU A 37 -4.60 -10.46 -12.55
C GLU A 37 -5.47 -9.27 -12.93
N LYS A 38 -6.77 -9.51 -13.19
CA LYS A 38 -7.75 -8.44 -13.45
C LYS A 38 -7.85 -7.46 -12.28
N GLN A 39 -7.95 -7.95 -11.04
CA GLN A 39 -8.03 -7.11 -9.83
C GLN A 39 -6.76 -6.27 -9.64
N GLN A 40 -5.58 -6.87 -9.80
CA GLN A 40 -4.30 -6.16 -9.72
C GLN A 40 -4.15 -5.13 -10.84
N ARG A 41 -4.45 -5.47 -12.10
CA ARG A 41 -4.40 -4.54 -13.23
C ARG A 41 -5.23 -3.29 -12.95
N LYS A 42 -6.50 -3.44 -12.55
CA LYS A 42 -7.39 -2.32 -12.23
C LYS A 42 -6.84 -1.48 -11.09
N THR A 43 -6.46 -2.13 -9.99
CA THR A 43 -6.01 -1.47 -8.77
C THR A 43 -4.70 -0.73 -8.97
N PHE A 44 -3.70 -1.39 -9.56
CA PHE A 44 -2.37 -0.81 -9.76
C PHE A 44 -2.40 0.30 -10.81
N THR A 45 -3.24 0.18 -11.85
CA THR A 45 -3.44 1.27 -12.83
C THR A 45 -4.02 2.50 -12.14
N ALA A 46 -5.08 2.34 -11.35
CA ALA A 46 -5.69 3.45 -10.60
C ALA A 46 -4.73 4.06 -9.57
N TRP A 47 -3.94 3.23 -8.87
CA TRP A 47 -2.90 3.70 -7.95
C TRP A 47 -1.83 4.53 -8.68
N CYS A 48 -1.28 4.03 -9.78
CA CYS A 48 -0.33 4.79 -10.62
C CYS A 48 -0.93 6.13 -11.07
N ASN A 49 -2.17 6.14 -11.54
CA ASN A 49 -2.85 7.35 -11.99
C ASN A 49 -3.14 8.34 -10.87
N SER A 50 -3.34 7.87 -9.63
CA SER A 50 -3.50 8.74 -8.45
C SER A 50 -2.26 9.62 -8.20
N HIS A 51 -1.08 9.14 -8.62
CA HIS A 51 0.18 9.85 -8.57
C HIS A 51 0.48 10.60 -9.88
N LEU A 52 0.38 9.94 -11.04
CA LEU A 52 0.71 10.52 -12.34
C LEU A 52 -0.15 11.73 -12.72
N ARG A 53 -1.40 11.81 -12.23
CA ARG A 53 -2.25 12.99 -12.41
C ARG A 53 -1.60 14.28 -11.88
N LYS A 54 -0.74 14.19 -10.86
CA LYS A 54 0.02 15.34 -10.31
C LYS A 54 1.09 15.86 -11.28
N ALA A 55 1.52 15.02 -12.22
CA ALA A 55 2.42 15.37 -13.32
C ALA A 55 1.69 15.59 -14.66
N GLY A 56 0.34 15.64 -14.64
CA GLY A 56 -0.47 15.91 -15.82
C GLY A 56 -0.51 14.77 -16.85
N THR A 57 -0.32 13.52 -16.43
CA THR A 57 -0.39 12.35 -17.32
C THR A 57 -1.09 11.17 -16.66
N GLN A 58 -1.39 10.13 -17.44
CA GLN A 58 -2.04 8.91 -16.98
C GLN A 58 -1.65 7.71 -17.86
N ILE A 59 -1.94 6.52 -17.36
CA ILE A 59 -1.88 5.24 -18.06
C ILE A 59 -3.28 4.64 -18.21
N GLU A 60 -3.48 3.88 -19.27
CA GLU A 60 -4.71 3.15 -19.56
C GLU A 60 -4.47 1.65 -19.52
N ASN A 61 -3.37 1.18 -20.13
CA ASN A 61 -2.96 -0.22 -20.08
C ASN A 61 -1.57 -0.31 -19.45
N ILE A 62 -1.53 -0.79 -18.21
CA ILE A 62 -0.31 -0.89 -17.40
C ILE A 62 0.82 -1.68 -18.07
N GLU A 63 0.50 -2.61 -18.97
CA GLU A 63 1.47 -3.50 -19.63
C GLU A 63 2.04 -2.91 -20.90
N GLU A 64 1.35 -1.92 -21.48
CA GLU A 64 1.77 -1.25 -22.70
C GLU A 64 2.40 0.11 -22.37
N ASP A 65 1.78 0.86 -21.46
CA ASP A 65 2.15 2.24 -21.14
C ASP A 65 3.48 2.37 -20.38
N PHE A 66 3.96 1.30 -19.75
CA PHE A 66 5.26 1.30 -19.07
C PHE A 66 6.40 0.74 -19.91
N ARG A 67 6.12 0.20 -21.11
CA ARG A 67 7.13 -0.48 -21.95
C ARG A 67 8.26 0.40 -22.42
N ASP A 68 8.05 1.72 -22.52
CA ASP A 68 9.10 2.67 -22.94
C ASP A 68 9.93 3.22 -21.76
N GLY A 69 9.55 2.88 -20.53
CA GLY A 69 10.16 3.32 -19.28
C GLY A 69 9.90 4.78 -18.90
N LEU A 70 9.31 5.61 -19.77
CA LEU A 70 9.17 7.05 -19.52
C LEU A 70 8.19 7.35 -18.40
N LYS A 71 6.98 6.77 -18.48
CA LYS A 71 5.95 6.94 -17.44
C LYS A 71 6.36 6.24 -16.13
N LEU A 72 7.11 5.13 -16.21
CA LEU A 72 7.65 4.43 -15.04
C LEU A 72 8.66 5.29 -14.28
N MET A 73 9.62 5.88 -14.98
CA MET A 73 10.59 6.81 -14.38
C MET A 73 9.87 8.02 -13.76
N LEU A 74 8.90 8.61 -14.48
CA LEU A 74 8.13 9.73 -13.96
C LEU A 74 7.33 9.37 -12.71
N LEU A 75 6.70 8.19 -12.67
CA LEU A 75 6.02 7.68 -11.49
C LEU A 75 6.98 7.63 -10.29
N LEU A 76 8.18 7.06 -10.48
CA LEU A 76 9.21 6.98 -9.44
C LEU A 76 9.63 8.36 -8.94
N GLU A 77 9.82 9.33 -9.84
CA GLU A 77 10.12 10.72 -9.43
C GLU A 77 8.99 11.32 -8.59
N VAL A 78 7.74 11.12 -9.00
CA VAL A 78 6.56 11.68 -8.31
C VAL A 78 6.38 11.09 -6.92
N ILE A 79 6.54 9.77 -6.75
CA ILE A 79 6.32 9.11 -5.45
C ILE A 79 7.51 9.27 -4.48
N SER A 80 8.73 9.39 -5.01
CA SER A 80 9.93 9.55 -4.17
C SER A 80 10.28 11.01 -3.89
N GLY A 81 9.85 11.94 -4.76
CA GLY A 81 10.31 13.34 -4.73
C GLY A 81 11.75 13.54 -5.23
N GLU A 82 12.40 12.49 -5.75
CA GLU A 82 13.77 12.52 -6.22
C GLU A 82 13.84 12.52 -7.76
N ARG A 83 14.88 13.13 -8.32
CA ARG A 83 15.10 13.13 -9.77
C ARG A 83 15.86 11.90 -10.22
N LEU A 84 15.37 11.25 -11.28
CA LEU A 84 16.04 10.13 -11.93
C LEU A 84 16.98 10.64 -13.03
N PRO A 85 17.93 9.80 -13.50
CA PRO A 85 18.75 10.12 -14.66
C PRO A 85 17.92 10.47 -15.89
N LYS A 86 18.44 11.33 -16.77
CA LYS A 86 17.70 11.79 -17.96
C LYS A 86 17.24 10.60 -18.84
N PRO A 87 15.96 10.53 -19.21
CA PRO A 87 15.46 9.46 -20.07
C PRO A 87 15.94 9.62 -21.52
N GLU A 88 16.10 8.48 -22.20
CA GLU A 88 16.33 8.41 -23.64
C GLU A 88 14.99 8.50 -24.38
N ARG A 89 14.92 9.38 -25.38
CA ARG A 89 13.68 9.64 -26.15
C ARG A 89 13.65 8.92 -27.51
N GLY A 90 14.65 8.10 -27.79
CA GLY A 90 14.72 7.32 -29.03
C GLY A 90 13.66 6.22 -29.07
N LYS A 91 13.22 5.84 -30.27
CA LYS A 91 12.10 4.88 -30.45
C LYS A 91 12.53 3.41 -30.47
N MET A 92 13.82 3.13 -30.65
CA MET A 92 14.36 1.77 -30.69
C MET A 92 14.22 1.04 -29.35
N ARG A 93 14.07 -0.30 -29.40
CA ARG A 93 13.93 -1.16 -28.21
C ARG A 93 15.06 -0.95 -27.19
N VAL A 94 16.29 -0.74 -27.65
CA VAL A 94 17.45 -0.48 -26.77
C VAL A 94 17.26 0.76 -25.88
N HIS A 95 16.64 1.83 -26.39
CA HIS A 95 16.39 3.03 -25.59
C HIS A 95 15.35 2.78 -24.50
N LYS A 96 14.32 1.98 -24.82
CA LYS A 96 13.31 1.56 -23.86
C LYS A 96 13.92 0.72 -22.73
N ILE A 97 14.76 -0.25 -23.09
CA ILE A 97 15.51 -1.07 -22.13
C ILE A 97 16.37 -0.19 -21.22
N ASN A 98 17.10 0.78 -21.78
CA ASN A 98 17.91 1.70 -20.98
C ASN A 98 17.08 2.54 -20.00
N ASN A 99 15.89 3.00 -20.42
CA ASN A 99 14.99 3.73 -19.52
C ASN A 99 14.45 2.85 -18.40
N VAL A 100 14.02 1.63 -18.72
CA VAL A 100 13.54 0.69 -17.71
C VAL A 100 14.68 0.30 -16.76
N ASN A 101 15.89 0.04 -17.24
CA ASN A 101 17.06 -0.21 -16.38
C ASN A 101 17.33 0.94 -15.42
N LYS A 102 17.29 2.21 -15.87
CA LYS A 102 17.42 3.38 -14.98
C LYS A 102 16.35 3.37 -13.87
N ALA A 103 15.12 2.96 -14.19
CA ALA A 103 14.05 2.83 -13.21
C ALA A 103 14.31 1.66 -12.23
N LEU A 104 14.72 0.49 -12.72
CA LEU A 104 15.04 -0.68 -11.89
C LEU A 104 16.23 -0.42 -10.97
N ASP A 105 17.29 0.24 -11.46
CA ASP A 105 18.45 0.65 -10.66
C ASP A 105 18.03 1.60 -9.54
N PHE A 106 17.14 2.56 -9.84
CA PHE A 106 16.59 3.46 -8.84
C PHE A 106 15.80 2.69 -7.77
N ILE A 107 14.92 1.77 -8.18
CA ILE A 107 14.15 0.92 -7.26
C ILE A 107 15.09 0.09 -6.35
N ALA A 108 16.12 -0.52 -6.93
CA ALA A 108 17.13 -1.28 -6.19
C ALA A 108 17.88 -0.40 -5.17
N SER A 109 18.21 0.85 -5.53
CA SER A 109 18.86 1.81 -4.64
C SER A 109 18.01 2.17 -3.40
N LYS A 110 16.69 1.95 -3.45
CA LYS A 110 15.77 2.14 -2.32
C LYS A 110 15.63 0.92 -1.42
N GLY A 111 16.46 -0.11 -1.62
CA GLY A 111 16.50 -1.32 -0.80
C GLY A 111 15.55 -2.42 -1.25
N VAL A 112 15.02 -2.34 -2.48
CA VAL A 112 14.13 -3.36 -3.06
C VAL A 112 14.96 -4.43 -3.76
N LYS A 113 14.71 -5.71 -3.45
CA LYS A 113 15.32 -6.84 -4.14
C LYS A 113 14.45 -7.24 -5.33
N LEU A 114 14.88 -6.90 -6.54
CA LEU A 114 14.21 -7.24 -7.79
C LEU A 114 14.62 -8.65 -8.25
N VAL A 115 14.07 -9.67 -7.59
CA VAL A 115 14.29 -11.08 -7.99
C VAL A 115 13.43 -11.38 -9.21
N SER A 116 14.05 -11.85 -10.29
CA SER A 116 13.37 -12.30 -11.52
C SER A 116 12.66 -11.21 -12.33
N ILE A 117 12.94 -9.92 -12.11
CA ILE A 117 12.40 -8.80 -12.91
C ILE A 117 13.54 -8.18 -13.72
N GLY A 118 13.55 -8.44 -15.04
CA GLY A 118 14.48 -7.84 -16.01
C GLY A 118 13.82 -6.75 -16.84
N ALA A 119 14.59 -5.79 -17.34
CA ALA A 119 14.07 -4.70 -18.17
C ALA A 119 13.46 -5.19 -19.49
N GLU A 120 14.00 -6.27 -20.05
CA GLU A 120 13.51 -6.92 -21.27
C GLU A 120 12.06 -7.36 -21.12
N GLU A 121 11.71 -8.00 -20.01
CA GLU A 121 10.36 -8.50 -19.73
C GLU A 121 9.33 -7.36 -19.69
N ILE A 122 9.71 -6.22 -19.10
CA ILE A 122 8.85 -5.04 -19.04
C ILE A 122 8.69 -4.41 -20.43
N VAL A 123 9.78 -4.28 -21.18
CA VAL A 123 9.76 -3.70 -22.54
C VAL A 123 8.99 -4.58 -23.52
N ASP A 124 9.03 -5.89 -23.33
CA ASP A 124 8.34 -6.86 -24.18
C ASP A 124 6.87 -7.07 -23.79
N GLY A 125 6.43 -6.49 -22.65
CA GLY A 125 5.02 -6.47 -22.24
C GLY A 125 4.60 -7.69 -21.42
N ASN A 126 5.51 -8.30 -20.66
CA ASN A 126 5.18 -9.40 -19.78
C ASN A 126 4.30 -8.92 -18.61
N ALA A 127 3.02 -9.28 -18.66
CA ALA A 127 1.99 -8.94 -17.69
C ALA A 127 2.42 -9.21 -16.23
N LYS A 128 2.82 -10.46 -15.96
CA LYS A 128 3.17 -10.92 -14.61
C LYS A 128 4.37 -10.17 -14.06
N MET A 129 5.39 -9.92 -14.89
CA MET A 129 6.57 -9.17 -14.47
C MET A 129 6.27 -7.69 -14.26
N THR A 130 5.42 -7.09 -15.10
CA THR A 130 4.99 -5.70 -14.95
C THR A 130 4.18 -5.50 -13.67
N LEU A 131 3.19 -6.34 -13.40
CA LEU A 131 2.42 -6.29 -12.16
C LEU A 131 3.29 -6.58 -10.94
N GLY A 132 4.22 -7.53 -11.04
CA GLY A 132 5.19 -7.83 -9.99
C GLY A 132 6.08 -6.62 -9.65
N MET A 133 6.60 -5.93 -10.67
CA MET A 133 7.38 -4.70 -10.51
C MET A 133 6.56 -3.58 -9.87
N ILE A 134 5.34 -3.33 -10.35
CA ILE A 134 4.50 -2.28 -9.77
C ILE A 134 4.13 -2.60 -8.32
N TRP A 135 3.91 -3.87 -7.99
CA TRP A 135 3.71 -4.30 -6.61
C TRP A 135 4.92 -4.00 -5.72
N THR A 136 6.15 -4.27 -6.16
CA THR A 136 7.34 -3.97 -5.33
C THR A 136 7.49 -2.47 -5.10
N ILE A 137 7.13 -1.64 -6.07
CA ILE A 137 7.07 -0.18 -5.94
C ILE A 137 6.02 0.23 -4.91
N ILE A 138 4.78 -0.26 -5.02
CA ILE A 138 3.70 0.02 -4.06
C ILE A 138 4.12 -0.39 -2.65
N LEU A 139 4.61 -1.62 -2.50
CA LEU A 139 5.07 -2.14 -1.22
C LEU A 139 6.13 -1.22 -0.62
N ARG A 140 7.15 -0.84 -1.40
CA ARG A 140 8.25 -0.01 -0.90
C ARG A 140 7.82 1.41 -0.51
N PHE A 141 7.05 2.09 -1.36
CA PHE A 141 6.80 3.52 -1.22
C PHE A 141 5.49 3.85 -0.48
N ALA A 142 4.50 2.94 -0.49
CA ALA A 142 3.21 3.17 0.16
C ALA A 142 3.05 2.37 1.46
N ILE A 143 3.74 1.24 1.64
CA ILE A 143 3.43 0.33 2.75
C ILE A 143 4.63 0.16 3.70
N GLN A 144 5.85 -0.01 3.19
CA GLN A 144 7.02 -0.40 3.97
C GLN A 144 7.31 0.52 5.17
N ASP A 145 7.08 1.82 5.01
CA ASP A 145 7.36 2.84 6.03
C ASP A 145 6.19 3.05 7.00
N ILE A 146 5.07 2.32 6.84
CA ILE A 146 3.98 2.32 7.82
C ILE A 146 4.45 1.65 9.10
N SER A 147 4.30 2.32 10.24
CA SER A 147 4.62 1.79 11.56
C SER A 147 3.54 2.18 12.56
N VAL A 148 3.01 1.20 13.29
CA VAL A 148 2.01 1.36 14.34
C VAL A 148 2.38 0.47 15.52
N GLU A 149 2.56 1.06 16.69
CA GLU A 149 2.91 0.32 17.92
C GLU A 149 4.08 -0.66 17.70
N GLU A 150 5.19 -0.16 17.13
CA GLU A 150 6.41 -0.92 16.82
C GLU A 150 6.25 -2.02 15.75
N THR A 151 5.04 -2.24 15.26
CA THR A 151 4.74 -3.17 14.16
C THR A 151 4.81 -2.42 12.83
N SER A 152 5.52 -2.97 11.84
CA SER A 152 5.84 -2.26 10.58
C SER A 152 5.22 -2.86 9.33
N ALA A 153 5.24 -2.10 8.23
CA ALA A 153 4.82 -2.49 6.90
C ALA A 153 3.39 -3.08 6.86
N LYS A 154 3.26 -4.31 6.36
CA LYS A 154 1.98 -5.04 6.24
C LYS A 154 1.31 -5.25 7.60
N GLU A 155 2.09 -5.67 8.60
CA GLU A 155 1.56 -5.96 9.93
C GLU A 155 1.14 -4.68 10.65
N GLY A 156 1.92 -3.60 10.48
CA GLY A 156 1.55 -2.27 10.98
C GLY A 156 0.26 -1.74 10.36
N LEU A 157 0.09 -1.92 9.04
CA LEU A 157 -1.16 -1.57 8.35
C LEU A 157 -2.34 -2.42 8.85
N LEU A 158 -2.15 -3.72 9.08
CA LEU A 158 -3.19 -4.61 9.58
C LEU A 158 -3.61 -4.22 11.00
N LEU A 159 -2.63 -3.98 11.88
CA LEU A 159 -2.85 -3.54 13.24
C LEU A 159 -3.59 -2.20 13.26
N TRP A 160 -3.22 -1.26 12.40
CA TRP A 160 -3.96 0.00 12.25
C TRP A 160 -5.42 -0.23 11.91
N CYS A 161 -5.71 -1.09 10.93
CA CYS A 161 -7.08 -1.42 10.55
C CYS A 161 -7.85 -1.98 11.74
N GLN A 162 -7.27 -2.98 12.43
CA GLN A 162 -7.87 -3.60 13.61
C GLN A 162 -8.16 -2.59 14.72
N ARG A 163 -7.20 -1.71 15.04
CA ARG A 163 -7.38 -0.67 16.06
C ARG A 163 -8.52 0.29 15.71
N LYS A 164 -8.63 0.68 14.43
CA LYS A 164 -9.66 1.61 13.97
C LYS A 164 -11.04 0.97 13.88
N THR A 165 -11.12 -0.31 13.56
CA THR A 165 -12.38 -1.05 13.45
C THR A 165 -12.81 -1.77 14.73
N ALA A 166 -11.98 -1.82 15.78
CA ALA A 166 -12.29 -2.51 17.04
C ALA A 166 -13.65 -2.13 17.68
N PRO A 167 -14.14 -0.87 17.60
CA PRO A 167 -15.47 -0.53 18.14
C PRO A 167 -16.66 -1.11 17.36
N TYR A 168 -16.45 -1.62 16.13
CA TYR A 168 -17.51 -2.06 15.24
C TYR A 168 -17.71 -3.58 15.35
N LYS A 169 -18.72 -4.00 16.12
CA LYS A 169 -18.96 -5.42 16.45
C LYS A 169 -19.17 -6.34 15.23
N ASN A 170 -19.63 -5.77 14.11
CA ASN A 170 -19.88 -6.50 12.87
C ASN A 170 -18.64 -6.57 11.94
N VAL A 171 -17.50 -6.03 12.38
CA VAL A 171 -16.24 -6.02 11.60
C VAL A 171 -15.15 -6.77 12.37
N ASN A 172 -14.47 -7.69 11.68
CA ASN A 172 -13.32 -8.40 12.23
C ASN A 172 -12.22 -8.50 11.17
N VAL A 173 -11.25 -7.57 11.21
CA VAL A 173 -10.16 -7.52 10.23
C VAL A 173 -9.03 -8.46 10.64
N GLN A 174 -8.84 -9.56 9.90
CA GLN A 174 -7.82 -10.57 10.18
C GLN A 174 -6.82 -10.76 9.04
N ASN A 175 -7.13 -10.23 7.85
CA ASN A 175 -6.32 -10.37 6.64
C ASN A 175 -6.69 -9.25 5.64
N PHE A 176 -5.94 -9.15 4.55
CA PHE A 176 -6.24 -8.25 3.44
C PHE A 176 -6.96 -8.95 2.28
N HIS A 177 -7.84 -9.91 2.55
CA HIS A 177 -8.68 -10.53 1.51
C HIS A 177 -10.13 -10.66 1.97
N ILE A 178 -10.46 -11.75 2.67
CA ILE A 178 -11.83 -12.14 3.01
C ILE A 178 -12.45 -11.16 4.01
N SER A 179 -11.64 -10.58 4.92
CA SER A 179 -12.12 -9.64 5.94
C SER A 179 -12.71 -8.34 5.36
N TRP A 180 -12.46 -8.07 4.08
CA TRP A 180 -12.87 -6.85 3.38
C TRP A 180 -14.01 -7.09 2.39
N LYS A 181 -14.36 -8.36 2.15
CA LYS A 181 -15.27 -8.79 1.08
C LYS A 181 -16.71 -8.30 1.28
N ASP A 182 -17.15 -8.12 2.53
CA ASP A 182 -18.49 -7.61 2.84
C ASP A 182 -18.62 -6.08 2.80
N GLY A 183 -17.51 -5.36 2.57
CA GLY A 183 -17.44 -3.91 2.50
C GLY A 183 -17.54 -3.17 3.83
N LEU A 184 -17.89 -3.84 4.94
CA LEU A 184 -18.12 -3.17 6.22
C LEU A 184 -16.82 -2.58 6.78
N ALA A 185 -15.69 -3.27 6.62
CA ALA A 185 -14.39 -2.77 7.07
C ALA A 185 -14.00 -1.43 6.42
N PHE A 186 -14.25 -1.24 5.12
CA PHE A 186 -13.99 0.02 4.43
C PHE A 186 -14.85 1.16 4.98
N ASN A 187 -16.16 0.91 5.13
CA ASN A 187 -17.09 1.90 5.70
C ASN A 187 -16.72 2.23 7.16
N ALA A 188 -16.32 1.25 7.96
CA ALA A 188 -15.93 1.44 9.35
C ALA A 188 -14.68 2.30 9.48
N LEU A 189 -13.69 2.11 8.59
CA LEU A 189 -12.51 2.97 8.53
C LEU A 189 -12.88 4.42 8.22
N ILE A 190 -13.77 4.66 7.25
CA ILE A 190 -14.21 6.02 6.91
C ILE A 190 -15.00 6.61 8.08
N HIS A 191 -16.04 5.93 8.58
CA HIS A 191 -16.86 6.39 9.69
C HIS A 191 -16.05 6.68 10.96
N ARG A 192 -14.99 5.90 11.23
CA ARG A 192 -14.13 6.12 12.41
C ARG A 192 -13.39 7.46 12.36
N HIS A 193 -13.06 7.96 11.17
CA HIS A 193 -12.31 9.20 10.99
C HIS A 193 -13.20 10.37 10.57
N ARG A 194 -14.29 10.09 9.85
CA ARG A 194 -15.24 11.04 9.27
C ARG A 194 -16.66 10.47 9.40
N PRO A 195 -17.23 10.47 10.62
CA PRO A 195 -18.56 9.92 10.86
C PRO A 195 -19.66 10.67 10.11
N ASP A 196 -19.40 11.92 9.74
CA ASP A 196 -20.30 12.76 8.94
C ASP A 196 -20.53 12.25 7.51
N LEU A 197 -19.66 11.37 7.00
CA LEU A 197 -19.71 10.90 5.60
C LEU A 197 -20.40 9.55 5.41
N ILE A 198 -20.66 8.80 6.48
CA ILE A 198 -21.18 7.42 6.40
C ILE A 198 -22.28 7.25 7.45
N ASP A 199 -23.50 6.91 7.01
CA ASP A 199 -24.53 6.37 7.91
C ASP A 199 -24.27 4.89 8.15
N TYR A 200 -23.40 4.58 9.12
CA TYR A 200 -22.93 3.20 9.33
C TYR A 200 -24.03 2.24 9.83
N ASP A 201 -24.99 2.75 10.60
CA ASP A 201 -26.06 1.92 11.20
C ASP A 201 -27.04 1.40 10.14
N SER A 202 -27.09 2.05 8.97
CA SER A 202 -27.87 1.61 7.81
C SER A 202 -27.26 0.41 7.06
N LEU A 203 -25.96 0.13 7.25
CA LEU A 203 -25.22 -0.86 6.48
C LEU A 203 -25.49 -2.30 6.94
N ARG A 204 -25.57 -3.22 5.98
CA ARG A 204 -25.89 -4.62 6.26
C ARG A 204 -24.91 -5.58 5.61
N LYS A 205 -24.53 -6.63 6.34
CA LYS A 205 -23.54 -7.62 5.90
C LYS A 205 -23.99 -8.44 4.67
N ASP A 206 -25.30 -8.60 4.50
CA ASP A 206 -25.92 -9.32 3.39
C ASP A 206 -26.02 -8.49 2.09
N ASP A 207 -25.57 -7.24 2.10
CA ASP A 207 -25.53 -6.36 0.91
C ASP A 207 -24.12 -5.82 0.61
N PRO A 208 -23.16 -6.71 0.28
CA PRO A 208 -21.74 -6.36 0.19
C PRO A 208 -21.44 -5.42 -0.99
N VAL A 209 -22.15 -5.55 -2.12
CA VAL A 209 -21.93 -4.71 -3.31
C VAL A 209 -22.26 -3.25 -3.00
N THR A 210 -23.40 -3.01 -2.34
CA THR A 210 -23.78 -1.66 -1.91
C THR A 210 -22.79 -1.10 -0.90
N ASN A 211 -22.38 -1.88 0.10
CA ASN A 211 -21.40 -1.44 1.10
C ASN A 211 -20.08 -1.02 0.45
N LEU A 212 -19.54 -1.85 -0.45
CA LEU A 212 -18.28 -1.58 -1.16
C LEU A 212 -18.41 -0.30 -1.99
N ASN A 213 -19.44 -0.20 -2.82
CA ASN A 213 -19.66 0.96 -3.67
C ASN A 213 -19.86 2.25 -2.86
N ASN A 214 -20.58 2.19 -1.73
CA ASN A 214 -20.74 3.33 -0.82
C ASN A 214 -19.38 3.85 -0.32
N ALA A 215 -18.54 2.95 0.21
CA ALA A 215 -17.21 3.34 0.69
C ALA A 215 -16.34 3.91 -0.44
N PHE A 216 -16.38 3.30 -1.63
CA PHE A 216 -15.55 3.70 -2.77
C PHE A 216 -15.98 5.07 -3.31
N GLU A 217 -17.28 5.35 -3.38
CA GLU A 217 -17.80 6.65 -3.77
C GLU A 217 -17.47 7.76 -2.78
N VAL A 218 -17.64 7.49 -1.48
CA VAL A 218 -17.32 8.46 -0.45
C VAL A 218 -15.82 8.76 -0.44
N ALA A 219 -14.98 7.74 -0.61
CA ALA A 219 -13.53 7.91 -0.69
C ALA A 219 -13.10 8.80 -1.87
N GLU A 220 -13.69 8.59 -3.04
CA GLU A 220 -13.38 9.39 -4.24
C GLU A 220 -13.88 10.83 -4.11
N LYS A 221 -15.15 11.02 -3.72
CA LYS A 221 -15.78 12.34 -3.66
C LYS A 221 -15.23 13.23 -2.54
N HIS A 222 -14.87 12.64 -1.40
CA HIS A 222 -14.60 13.41 -0.18
C HIS A 222 -13.20 13.24 0.40
N LEU A 223 -12.45 12.20 -0.01
CA LEU A 223 -11.10 11.92 0.52
C LEU A 223 -10.01 12.00 -0.56
N ASP A 224 -10.36 12.28 -1.82
CA ASP A 224 -9.46 12.28 -2.97
C ASP A 224 -8.70 10.95 -3.15
N ILE A 225 -9.36 9.84 -2.80
CA ILE A 225 -8.87 8.48 -3.02
C ILE A 225 -9.66 7.89 -4.19
N PRO A 226 -9.04 7.69 -5.37
CA PRO A 226 -9.78 7.21 -6.54
C PRO A 226 -10.28 5.78 -6.34
N LYS A 227 -11.36 5.40 -7.01
CA LYS A 227 -11.86 4.02 -6.98
C LYS A 227 -10.86 3.06 -7.62
N MET A 228 -10.15 2.28 -6.80
CA MET A 228 -9.16 1.31 -7.30
C MET A 228 -9.72 -0.11 -7.45
N LEU A 229 -10.77 -0.42 -6.70
CA LEU A 229 -11.39 -1.73 -6.63
C LEU A 229 -12.76 -1.74 -7.33
N ASP A 230 -13.19 -2.92 -7.74
CA ASP A 230 -14.53 -3.17 -8.26
C ASP A 230 -15.33 -4.01 -7.26
N ALA A 231 -16.54 -3.56 -6.92
CA ALA A 231 -17.36 -4.25 -5.93
C ALA A 231 -17.79 -5.63 -6.43
N GLU A 232 -18.14 -5.77 -7.71
CA GLU A 232 -18.57 -7.06 -8.25
C GLU A 232 -17.40 -8.04 -8.34
N ASP A 233 -16.23 -7.60 -8.78
CA ASP A 233 -15.04 -8.46 -8.83
C ASP A 233 -14.66 -9.00 -7.43
N ILE A 234 -14.78 -8.18 -6.39
CA ILE A 234 -14.51 -8.59 -5.00
C ILE A 234 -15.53 -9.62 -4.51
N VAL A 235 -16.82 -9.39 -4.76
CA VAL A 235 -17.89 -10.25 -4.25
C VAL A 235 -17.91 -11.60 -4.98
N ASN A 236 -17.69 -11.59 -6.30
CA ASN A 236 -17.74 -12.78 -7.14
C ASN A 236 -16.50 -13.67 -7.02
N THR A 237 -15.36 -13.14 -6.57
CA THR A 237 -14.17 -13.93 -6.29
C THR A 237 -14.24 -14.56 -4.89
N ALA A 238 -13.91 -15.85 -4.76
CA ALA A 238 -13.90 -16.55 -3.47
C ALA A 238 -12.96 -15.88 -2.44
N ARG A 239 -11.78 -15.47 -2.90
CA ARG A 239 -10.75 -14.79 -2.09
C ARG A 239 -10.20 -13.58 -2.86
N PRO A 240 -10.60 -12.34 -2.50
CA PRO A 240 -10.10 -11.13 -3.16
C PRO A 240 -8.57 -11.05 -3.13
N ASP A 241 -7.97 -10.43 -4.16
CA ASP A 241 -6.52 -10.34 -4.27
C ASP A 241 -5.92 -9.48 -3.15
N GLU A 242 -4.98 -10.07 -2.40
CA GLU A 242 -4.44 -9.46 -1.20
C GLU A 242 -3.68 -8.15 -1.50
N LYS A 243 -2.94 -8.12 -2.61
CA LYS A 243 -2.12 -6.98 -3.01
C LYS A 243 -3.00 -5.80 -3.43
N ALA A 244 -4.08 -6.08 -4.16
CA ALA A 244 -5.08 -5.09 -4.53
C ALA A 244 -5.74 -4.45 -3.30
N ILE A 245 -6.22 -5.26 -2.35
CA ILE A 245 -6.83 -4.76 -1.11
C ILE A 245 -5.80 -3.94 -0.31
N MET A 246 -4.58 -4.45 -0.11
CA MET A 246 -3.52 -3.72 0.61
C MET A 246 -3.21 -2.36 -0.03
N THR A 247 -3.12 -2.31 -1.35
CA THR A 247 -2.88 -1.07 -2.11
C THR A 247 -3.95 -0.04 -1.80
N TYR A 248 -5.22 -0.44 -1.87
CA TYR A 248 -6.32 0.48 -1.63
C TYR A 248 -6.41 0.90 -0.16
N VAL A 249 -6.30 -0.04 0.77
CA VAL A 249 -6.32 0.23 2.23
C VAL A 249 -5.17 1.14 2.65
N SER A 250 -3.98 1.00 2.05
CA SER A 250 -2.84 1.89 2.31
C SER A 250 -3.17 3.36 1.94
N SER A 251 -4.00 3.59 0.92
CA SER A 251 -4.42 4.94 0.54
C SER A 251 -5.30 5.59 1.63
N PHE A 252 -6.19 4.82 2.26
CA PHE A 252 -6.94 5.29 3.44
C PHE A 252 -6.02 5.58 4.63
N TYR A 253 -5.03 4.72 4.89
CA TYR A 253 -4.05 4.97 5.94
C TYR A 253 -3.35 6.31 5.75
N HIS A 254 -2.86 6.60 4.54
CA HIS A 254 -2.17 7.86 4.25
C HIS A 254 -3.08 9.08 4.33
N ALA A 255 -4.31 8.98 3.79
CA ALA A 255 -5.29 10.06 3.87
C ALA A 255 -5.62 10.43 5.33
N PHE A 256 -5.82 9.44 6.20
CA PHE A 256 -6.21 9.68 7.59
C PHE A 256 -5.03 9.94 8.53
N SER A 257 -3.86 9.34 8.28
CA SER A 257 -2.65 9.58 9.10
C SER A 257 -1.99 10.91 8.76
N GLY A 258 -2.06 11.35 7.50
CA GLY A 258 -1.62 12.68 7.08
C GLY A 258 -2.42 13.80 7.76
N ALA A 259 -3.74 13.62 7.90
CA ALA A 259 -4.61 14.58 8.60
C ALA A 259 -4.27 14.73 10.09
N GLN A 260 -3.79 13.66 10.74
CA GLN A 260 -3.37 13.73 12.14
C GLN A 260 -2.05 14.53 12.32
N LYS A 261 -1.09 14.41 11.39
CA LYS A 261 0.15 15.20 11.46
C LYS A 261 -0.08 16.72 11.31
N GLY A 262 -1.12 17.14 10.59
CA GLY A 262 -1.49 18.56 10.45
C GLY A 262 -2.12 19.21 11.69
N THR A 263 -2.62 18.42 12.65
CA THR A 263 -3.30 18.94 13.85
C THR A 263 -2.40 19.08 15.08
N VAL A 264 -1.26 18.38 15.10
CA VAL A 264 -0.29 18.46 16.22
C VAL A 264 0.58 19.71 16.13
N THR A 265 0.92 20.20 14.93
CA THR A 265 1.81 21.36 14.77
C THR A 265 1.15 22.72 15.09
N GLN A 266 -0.18 22.81 15.22
CA GLN A 266 -0.88 24.08 15.53
C GLN A 266 -1.20 24.28 17.02
N ARG A 267 -0.92 23.31 17.92
CA ARG A 267 -1.27 23.44 19.35
C ARG A 267 -0.15 23.93 20.27
N GLU A 268 1.06 24.18 19.76
CA GLU A 268 2.20 24.66 20.56
C GLU A 268 2.63 26.12 20.30
N GLN A 269 1.69 27.02 19.95
CA GLN A 269 1.94 28.45 20.01
C GLN A 269 0.83 29.15 20.79
N PHE A 270 0.81 28.95 22.10
CA PHE A 270 0.19 29.93 23.01
C PHE A 270 1.24 31.00 23.35
N PRO A 271 1.08 32.26 22.93
CA PRO A 271 1.97 33.32 23.36
C PRO A 271 1.72 33.61 24.85
N GLN A 272 2.78 33.56 25.65
CA GLN A 272 2.81 34.03 27.04
C GLN A 272 2.30 35.48 27.13
N PRO A 273 1.45 35.83 28.12
CA PRO A 273 0.99 37.21 28.28
C PRO A 273 2.16 38.13 28.65
N ARG A 274 2.31 39.24 27.92
CA ARG A 274 3.29 40.30 28.24
C ARG A 274 2.98 40.91 29.59
N ASN A 275 3.95 40.83 30.50
CA ASN A 275 3.92 41.54 31.77
C ASN A 275 4.02 43.05 31.49
N LYS A 276 2.95 43.79 31.74
CA LYS A 276 2.97 45.26 31.78
C LYS A 276 3.38 45.67 33.18
N ASN A 277 4.63 46.08 33.38
CA ASN A 277 5.04 46.84 34.55
C ASN A 277 6.22 47.75 34.20
N GLU A 278 5.93 48.87 33.53
CA GLU A 278 6.79 50.06 33.57
C GLU A 278 5.90 51.30 33.42
N THR A 279 5.45 51.88 34.54
CA THR A 279 5.44 53.34 34.71
C THR A 279 5.18 53.71 36.17
N GLN A 280 6.22 54.19 36.85
CA GLN A 280 6.27 55.14 37.98
C GLN A 280 7.63 54.90 38.64
N THR A 281 8.60 55.79 38.56
CA THR A 281 8.58 57.07 39.28
C THR A 281 9.64 58.01 38.68
N GLN A 282 9.21 59.18 38.20
CA GLN A 282 10.04 60.39 38.23
C GLN A 282 9.62 61.16 39.49
N LYS A 283 10.56 61.35 40.41
CA LYS A 283 10.81 62.54 41.22
C LYS A 283 12.06 62.32 42.06
#